data_AF-A0AAV5B5Q5-F1
#
_entry.id   AF-A0AAV5B5Q5-F1
#
_cell.length_a   1.000
_cell.length_b   1.000
_cell.length_c   1.000
_cell.angle_alpha   90.00
_cell.angle_beta   90.00
_cell.angle_gamma   90.00
#
_symmetry.space_group_name_H-M   'P 1'
#
loop_
_entity.id
_entity.type
_entity.pdbx_description
1 polymer ?
#
loop_
_entity_poly.entity_id
_entity_poly.type
_entity_poly.pdbx_seq_one_letter_code
_entity_poly.pdbx_strand_id
1 'polypeptide(L)'
;MDADDSFQHLIRNSLKYVPSKDYKKFTADLKKVYGALNLNAARAAFEDLEEKWSMYPGAVRVWKNNFGHVEQLFNYGSAVRKIMYTTNAVESVNSSYRKVTKKGSFPNEDAIYKSLYLRAKELEEKWKNSKIPNWSKVLNQLLVDDKLAIRIEKYLKQ
;
A
#
# COMPACT_ATOMS: atom_id res chain seq x y z
N MET A 1 -2.22 -9.95 -5.18
CA MET A 1 -1.44 -8.83 -4.65
C MET A 1 -0.55 -9.43 -3.60
N ASP A 2 0.60 -9.92 -4.04
CA ASP A 2 1.59 -10.49 -3.14
C ASP A 2 2.19 -9.34 -2.31
N ALA A 3 2.81 -9.67 -1.17
CA ALA A 3 3.40 -8.65 -0.31
C ALA A 3 4.42 -7.76 -1.02
N ASP A 4 5.04 -8.25 -2.11
CA ASP A 4 5.98 -7.51 -2.95
C ASP A 4 5.31 -6.52 -3.92
N ASP A 5 3.98 -6.61 -4.13
CA ASP A 5 3.22 -5.73 -5.02
C ASP A 5 2.62 -4.50 -4.31
N SER A 6 2.94 -4.29 -3.02
CA SER A 6 2.37 -3.16 -2.29
C SER A 6 2.80 -1.82 -2.90
N PHE A 7 1.95 -0.81 -2.80
CA PHE A 7 2.26 0.53 -3.30
C PHE A 7 3.53 1.12 -2.66
N GLN A 8 3.74 0.83 -1.37
CA GLN A 8 4.91 1.27 -0.65
C GLN A 8 6.17 0.47 -1.05
N HIS A 9 6.02 -0.81 -1.40
CA HIS A 9 7.08 -1.62 -2.01
C HIS A 9 7.47 -1.08 -3.39
N LEU A 10 6.50 -0.71 -4.23
CA LEU A 10 6.74 -0.08 -5.54
C LEU A 10 7.58 1.20 -5.41
N ILE A 11 7.20 2.10 -4.49
CA ILE A 11 7.97 3.31 -4.19
C ILE A 11 9.40 2.94 -3.76
N ARG A 12 9.56 2.06 -2.77
CA ARG A 12 10.90 1.67 -2.25
C ARG A 12 11.77 1.02 -3.33
N ASN A 13 11.18 0.18 -4.19
CA ASN A 13 11.90 -0.48 -5.28
C ASN A 13 12.40 0.52 -6.32
N SER A 14 11.59 1.53 -6.67
CA SER A 14 12.03 2.58 -7.59
C SER A 14 13.14 3.47 -7.02
N LEU A 15 13.13 3.74 -5.70
CA LEU A 15 14.14 4.58 -5.04
C LEU A 15 15.54 3.96 -5.05
N LYS A 16 15.69 2.63 -5.25
CA LYS A 16 17.00 1.98 -5.40
C LYS A 16 17.84 2.54 -6.55
N TYR A 17 17.18 3.15 -7.55
CA TYR A 17 17.80 3.71 -8.74
C TYR A 17 17.93 5.23 -8.72
N VAL A 18 17.57 5.87 -7.61
CA VAL A 18 17.60 7.34 -7.45
C VAL A 18 18.66 7.69 -6.40
N PRO A 19 19.48 8.73 -6.59
CA PRO A 19 20.36 9.22 -5.52
C PRO A 19 19.56 9.82 -4.37
N SER A 20 20.03 9.64 -3.13
CA SER A 20 19.32 10.07 -1.92
C SER A 20 18.96 11.57 -1.90
N LYS A 21 19.82 12.42 -2.47
CA LYS A 21 19.58 13.87 -2.61
C LYS A 21 18.32 14.21 -3.40
N ASP A 22 17.88 13.33 -4.30
CA ASP A 22 16.74 13.54 -5.18
C ASP A 22 15.48 12.80 -4.74
N TYR A 23 15.56 11.94 -3.69
CA TYR A 23 14.42 11.20 -3.15
C TYR A 23 13.19 12.06 -2.87
N LYS A 24 13.38 13.21 -2.22
CA LYS A 24 12.28 14.09 -1.84
C LYS A 24 11.56 14.65 -3.07
N LYS A 25 12.31 15.02 -4.11
CA LYS A 25 11.76 15.55 -5.36
C LYS A 25 11.04 14.45 -6.14
N PHE A 26 11.68 13.29 -6.29
CA PHE A 26 11.12 12.14 -7.01
C PHE A 26 9.83 11.63 -6.37
N THR A 27 9.82 11.44 -5.05
CA THR A 27 8.60 11.02 -4.32
C THR A 27 7.49 12.05 -4.35
N ALA A 28 7.82 13.35 -4.38
CA ALA A 28 6.81 14.39 -4.54
C ALA A 28 6.15 14.36 -5.92
N ASP A 29 6.91 14.10 -6.98
CA ASP A 29 6.35 13.94 -8.33
C ASP A 29 5.56 12.63 -8.46
N LEU A 30 6.04 11.52 -7.89
CA LEU A 30 5.27 10.26 -7.82
C LEU A 30 3.91 10.48 -7.15
N LYS A 31 3.86 11.27 -6.07
CA LYS A 31 2.61 11.59 -5.38
C LYS A 31 1.59 12.29 -6.26
N LYS A 32 2.02 13.03 -7.29
CA LYS A 32 1.11 13.65 -8.27
C LYS A 32 0.44 12.59 -9.14
N VAL A 33 1.14 11.50 -9.45
CA VAL A 33 0.63 10.38 -10.24
C VAL A 33 -0.50 9.66 -9.50
N TYR A 34 -0.20 9.03 -8.37
CA TYR A 34 -1.20 8.23 -7.62
C TYR A 34 -2.18 9.07 -6.81
N GLY A 35 -1.84 10.34 -6.54
CA GLY A 35 -2.70 11.31 -5.88
C GLY A 35 -3.58 12.11 -6.84
N ALA A 36 -3.54 11.82 -8.15
CA ALA A 36 -4.33 12.53 -9.14
C ALA A 36 -5.84 12.41 -8.90
N LEU A 37 -6.60 13.35 -9.46
CA LEU A 37 -8.06 13.41 -9.32
C LEU A 37 -8.74 12.24 -10.04
N ASN A 38 -8.29 11.94 -11.26
CA ASN A 38 -8.82 10.90 -12.13
C ASN A 38 -7.70 10.22 -12.93
N LEU A 39 -8.04 9.15 -13.65
CA LEU A 39 -7.09 8.33 -14.40
C LEU A 39 -6.34 9.12 -15.49
N ASN A 40 -7.03 10.02 -16.20
CA ASN A 40 -6.41 10.82 -17.25
C ASN A 40 -5.35 11.77 -16.68
N ALA A 41 -5.64 12.42 -15.55
CA ALA A 41 -4.68 13.25 -14.85
C ALA A 41 -3.50 12.43 -14.29
N ALA A 42 -3.74 11.17 -13.89
CA ALA A 42 -2.67 10.27 -13.45
C ALA A 42 -1.74 9.88 -14.60
N ARG A 43 -2.29 9.60 -15.78
CA ARG A 43 -1.52 9.31 -17.01
C ARG A 43 -0.67 10.49 -17.44
N ALA A 44 -1.26 11.69 -17.51
CA ALA A 44 -0.51 12.92 -17.83
C ALA A 44 0.62 13.17 -16.80
N ALA A 45 0.33 13.06 -15.51
CA ALA A 45 1.36 13.19 -14.48
C ALA A 45 2.44 12.10 -14.56
N PHE A 46 2.10 10.92 -15.08
CA PHE A 46 3.06 9.86 -15.29
C PHE A 46 3.95 10.14 -16.49
N GLU A 47 3.40 10.62 -17.61
CA GLU A 47 4.18 11.09 -18.77
C GLU A 47 5.19 12.18 -18.37
N ASP A 48 4.75 13.20 -17.62
CA ASP A 48 5.62 14.24 -17.07
C ASP A 48 6.75 13.66 -16.21
N LEU A 49 6.44 12.62 -15.43
CA LEU A 49 7.41 11.95 -14.57
C LEU A 49 8.44 11.17 -15.38
N GLU A 50 8.01 10.49 -16.44
CA GLU A 50 8.90 9.76 -17.35
C GLU A 50 9.92 10.69 -18.02
N GLU A 51 9.45 11.83 -18.51
CA GLU A 51 10.30 12.83 -19.15
C GLU A 51 11.29 13.44 -18.13
N LYS A 52 10.75 13.94 -17.01
CA LYS A 52 11.53 14.66 -15.99
C LYS A 52 12.58 13.78 -15.32
N TRP A 53 12.29 12.49 -15.13
CA TRP A 53 13.18 11.55 -14.45
C TRP A 53 13.83 10.54 -15.40
N SER A 54 13.86 10.86 -16.70
CA SER A 54 14.51 10.07 -17.75
C SER A 54 15.99 9.74 -17.45
N MET A 55 16.67 10.60 -16.69
CA MET A 55 18.03 10.34 -16.20
C MET A 55 18.15 9.13 -15.26
N TYR A 56 17.04 8.65 -14.69
CA TYR A 56 16.96 7.45 -13.85
C TYR A 56 16.07 6.38 -14.51
N PRO A 57 16.50 5.78 -15.63
CA PRO A 57 15.68 4.87 -16.41
C PRO A 57 15.26 3.62 -15.63
N GLY A 58 16.08 3.18 -14.66
CA GLY A 58 15.73 2.09 -13.75
C GLY A 58 14.52 2.41 -12.87
N ALA A 59 14.45 3.63 -12.33
CA ALA A 59 13.32 4.09 -11.53
C ALA A 59 12.06 4.18 -12.39
N VAL A 60 12.16 4.81 -13.56
CA VAL A 60 11.03 4.95 -14.51
C VAL A 60 10.50 3.58 -14.95
N ARG A 61 11.39 2.64 -15.30
CA ARG A 61 11.01 1.29 -15.74
C ARG A 61 10.21 0.53 -14.68
N VAL A 62 10.58 0.64 -13.40
CA VAL A 62 9.81 0.03 -12.30
C VAL A 62 8.37 0.51 -12.33
N TRP A 63 8.14 1.81 -12.53
CA TRP A 63 6.79 2.36 -12.61
C TRP A 63 6.08 1.98 -13.90
N LYS A 64 6.74 2.03 -15.06
CA LYS A 64 6.16 1.61 -16.35
C LYS A 64 5.58 0.20 -16.27
N ASN A 65 6.38 -0.75 -15.76
CA ASN A 65 5.99 -2.15 -15.68
C ASN A 65 4.81 -2.40 -14.73
N ASN A 66 4.61 -1.52 -13.74
CA ASN A 66 3.60 -1.67 -12.71
C ASN A 66 2.46 -0.64 -12.83
N PHE A 67 2.48 0.21 -13.85
CA PHE A 67 1.55 1.33 -13.95
C PHE A 67 0.10 0.87 -14.04
N GLY A 68 -0.15 -0.27 -14.72
CA GLY A 68 -1.48 -0.89 -14.77
C GLY A 68 -2.09 -1.16 -13.38
N HIS A 69 -1.29 -1.51 -12.36
CA HIS A 69 -1.78 -1.64 -10.98
C HIS A 69 -2.14 -0.29 -10.36
N VAL A 70 -1.42 0.78 -10.71
CA VAL A 70 -1.73 2.15 -10.28
C VAL A 70 -3.04 2.62 -10.91
N GLU A 71 -3.28 2.29 -12.19
CA GLU A 71 -4.52 2.63 -12.89
C GLU A 71 -5.75 2.00 -12.21
N GLN A 72 -5.64 0.77 -11.72
CA GLN A 72 -6.71 0.09 -11.00
C GLN A 72 -7.15 0.82 -9.72
N LEU A 73 -6.28 1.62 -9.11
CA LEU A 73 -6.68 2.44 -7.95
C LEU A 73 -7.81 3.39 -8.34
N PHE A 74 -7.84 3.90 -9.58
CA PHE A 74 -8.84 4.86 -10.04
C PHE A 74 -10.24 4.28 -10.23
N ASN A 75 -10.39 2.96 -10.10
CA ASN A 75 -11.71 2.32 -9.96
C ASN A 75 -12.37 2.63 -8.61
N TYR A 76 -11.62 3.15 -7.65
CA TYR A 76 -12.11 3.48 -6.31
C TYR A 76 -12.20 5.00 -6.11
N GLY A 77 -13.13 5.40 -5.23
CA GLY A 77 -13.25 6.78 -4.77
C GLY A 77 -11.98 7.28 -4.06
N SER A 78 -11.73 8.59 -4.11
CA SER A 78 -10.50 9.21 -3.63
C SER A 78 -10.15 8.93 -2.16
N ALA A 79 -11.15 8.77 -1.28
CA ALA A 79 -10.93 8.45 0.13
C ALA A 79 -10.47 7.00 0.29
N VAL A 80 -11.08 6.07 -0.46
CA VAL A 80 -10.68 4.66 -0.47
C VAL A 80 -9.28 4.51 -1.08
N ARG A 81 -9.01 5.15 -2.23
CA ARG A 81 -7.67 5.16 -2.85
C ARG A 81 -6.59 5.59 -1.87
N LYS A 82 -6.87 6.66 -1.11
CA LYS A 82 -5.94 7.17 -0.11
C LYS A 82 -5.57 6.12 0.94
N ILE A 83 -6.53 5.31 1.39
CA ILE A 83 -6.22 4.19 2.28
C ILE A 83 -5.30 3.19 1.58
N MET A 84 -5.61 2.81 0.34
CA MET A 84 -4.82 1.79 -0.39
C MET A 84 -3.34 2.16 -0.55
N TYR A 85 -3.03 3.39 -0.96
CA TYR A 85 -1.64 3.80 -1.20
C TYR A 85 -0.91 4.32 0.05
N THR A 86 -1.61 4.62 1.15
CA THR A 86 -0.97 5.07 2.42
C THR A 86 -0.84 3.96 3.46
N THR A 87 -1.73 2.98 3.44
CA THR A 87 -1.80 1.96 4.47
C THR A 87 -0.81 0.83 4.19
N ASN A 88 0.35 0.94 4.83
CA ASN A 88 1.34 -0.12 4.98
C ASN A 88 0.87 -1.21 5.98
N ALA A 89 -0.41 -1.64 5.92
CA ALA A 89 -0.94 -2.62 6.87
C ALA A 89 -0.24 -3.97 6.68
N VAL A 90 -0.09 -4.41 5.42
CA VAL A 90 0.51 -5.70 5.08
C VAL A 90 1.97 -5.74 5.53
N GLU A 91 2.78 -4.72 5.24
CA GLU A 91 4.18 -4.75 5.65
C GLU A 91 4.38 -4.43 7.13
N SER A 92 3.44 -3.75 7.78
CA SER A 92 3.41 -3.64 9.24
C SER A 92 3.22 -5.02 9.89
N VAL A 93 2.30 -5.85 9.36
CA VAL A 93 2.14 -7.26 9.78
C VAL A 93 3.41 -8.06 9.48
N ASN A 94 3.93 -8.00 8.25
CA ASN A 94 5.13 -8.76 7.88
C ASN A 94 6.36 -8.35 8.70
N SER A 95 6.52 -7.05 8.99
CA SER A 95 7.56 -6.55 9.90
C SER A 95 7.37 -7.10 11.32
N SER A 96 6.12 -7.15 11.78
CA SER A 96 5.75 -7.72 13.07
C SER A 96 6.11 -9.21 13.18
N TYR A 97 5.86 -10.00 12.13
CA TYR A 97 6.20 -11.42 12.08
C TYR A 97 7.70 -11.66 11.97
N ARG A 98 8.42 -10.89 11.15
CA ARG A 98 9.89 -10.96 11.08
C ARG A 98 10.56 -10.76 12.43
N LYS A 99 9.99 -9.95 13.33
CA LYS A 99 10.54 -9.75 14.69
C LYS A 99 10.50 -11.01 15.55
N VAL A 100 9.48 -11.86 15.38
CA VAL A 100 9.35 -13.09 16.17
C VAL A 100 10.06 -14.27 15.51
N THR A 101 10.16 -14.28 14.17
CA THR A 101 10.87 -15.34 13.44
C THR A 101 12.39 -15.15 13.38
N LYS A 102 12.90 -13.92 13.57
CA LYS A 102 14.36 -13.65 13.59
C LYS A 102 15.07 -14.19 14.85
N LYS A 103 14.34 -14.66 15.87
CA LYS A 103 14.90 -14.97 17.20
C LYS A 103 15.69 -16.28 17.30
N GLY A 104 15.75 -17.11 16.25
CA GLY A 104 16.59 -18.31 16.23
C GLY A 104 15.94 -19.50 15.55
N SER A 105 16.54 -20.68 15.72
CA SER A 105 15.97 -21.95 15.25
C SER A 105 14.77 -22.35 16.11
N PHE A 106 13.73 -22.85 15.46
CA PHE A 106 12.54 -23.38 16.13
C PHE A 106 12.70 -24.90 16.32
N PRO A 107 12.28 -25.47 17.46
CA PRO A 107 12.42 -26.90 17.72
C PRO A 107 11.55 -27.77 16.80
N ASN A 108 10.44 -27.22 16.28
CA ASN A 108 9.57 -27.83 15.29
C ASN A 108 8.66 -26.76 14.64
N GLU A 109 7.85 -27.18 13.66
CA GLU A 109 6.88 -26.32 12.98
C GLU A 109 5.80 -25.75 13.92
N ASP A 110 5.35 -26.54 14.90
CA ASP A 110 4.33 -26.07 15.86
C ASP A 110 4.82 -24.86 16.68
N ALA A 111 6.11 -24.82 17.03
CA ALA A 111 6.69 -23.71 17.78
C ALA A 111 6.67 -22.39 16.99
N ILE A 112 6.90 -22.45 15.67
CA ILE A 112 6.79 -21.25 14.82
C ILE A 112 5.32 -20.83 14.64
N TYR A 113 4.41 -21.79 14.42
CA TYR A 113 2.98 -21.48 14.31
C TYR A 113 2.43 -20.83 15.58
N LYS A 114 2.77 -21.35 16.77
CA LYS A 114 2.40 -20.74 18.05
C LYS A 114 2.94 -19.32 18.19
N SER A 115 4.19 -19.09 17.81
CA SER A 115 4.81 -17.76 17.86
C SER A 115 4.11 -16.75 16.94
N LEU A 116 3.79 -17.17 15.72
CA LEU A 116 3.04 -16.34 14.76
C LEU A 116 1.62 -16.07 15.24
N TYR A 117 0.93 -17.07 15.79
CA TYR A 117 -0.42 -16.95 16.34
C TYR A 117 -0.47 -15.95 17.52
N LEU A 118 0.44 -16.09 18.50
CA LEU A 118 0.54 -15.14 19.62
C LEU A 118 0.79 -13.71 19.11
N ARG A 119 1.67 -13.57 18.11
CA ARG A 119 1.95 -12.26 17.52
C ARG A 119 0.75 -11.68 16.76
N ALA A 120 -0.05 -12.52 16.11
CA ALA A 120 -1.29 -12.11 15.47
C ALA A 120 -2.31 -11.61 16.50
N LYS A 121 -2.44 -12.29 17.65
CA LYS A 121 -3.32 -11.86 18.75
C LYS A 121 -2.92 -10.51 19.34
N GLU A 122 -1.63 -10.28 19.55
CA GLU A 122 -1.13 -8.97 19.99
C GLU A 122 -1.45 -7.84 18.99
N LEU A 123 -1.37 -8.13 17.68
CA LEU A 123 -1.73 -7.17 16.63
C LEU A 123 -3.24 -6.89 16.62
N GLU A 124 -4.06 -7.93 16.77
CA GLU A 124 -5.52 -7.82 16.84
C GLU A 124 -5.94 -6.88 17.98
N GLU A 125 -5.41 -7.09 19.19
CA GLU A 125 -5.67 -6.21 20.35
C GLU A 125 -5.21 -4.77 20.11
N LYS A 126 -4.06 -4.59 19.47
CA LYS A 126 -3.57 -3.25 19.11
C LYS A 126 -4.51 -2.55 18.11
N TRP A 127 -5.07 -3.28 17.16
CA TRP A 127 -5.95 -2.71 16.14
C TRP A 127 -7.31 -2.31 16.69
N LYS A 128 -7.83 -2.98 17.73
CA LYS A 128 -9.07 -2.56 18.42
C LYS A 128 -9.04 -1.10 18.87
N ASN A 129 -7.88 -0.63 19.33
CA ASN A 129 -7.69 0.75 19.78
C ASN A 129 -7.19 1.70 18.68
N SER A 130 -6.99 1.21 17.45
CA SER A 130 -6.49 2.00 16.32
C SER A 130 -7.66 2.54 15.49
N LYS A 131 -7.62 3.84 15.16
CA LYS A 131 -8.63 4.48 14.31
C LYS A 131 -8.09 4.75 12.91
N ILE A 132 -8.87 4.41 11.89
CA ILE A 132 -8.58 4.82 10.50
C ILE A 132 -9.02 6.29 10.34
N PRO A 133 -8.13 7.20 9.95
CA PRO A 133 -8.49 8.60 9.79
C PRO A 133 -9.51 8.78 8.66
N ASN A 134 -10.51 9.63 8.89
CA ASN A 134 -11.61 9.90 7.94
C ASN A 134 -12.41 8.65 7.54
N TRP A 135 -12.52 7.64 8.42
CA TRP A 135 -13.25 6.40 8.13
C TRP A 135 -14.68 6.65 7.63
N SER A 136 -15.42 7.62 8.17
CA SER A 136 -16.77 7.95 7.70
C SER A 136 -16.82 8.32 6.21
N LYS A 137 -15.82 9.07 5.71
CA LYS A 137 -15.72 9.42 4.28
C LYS A 137 -15.39 8.20 3.43
N VAL A 138 -14.53 7.33 3.93
CA VAL A 138 -14.18 6.06 3.27
C VAL A 138 -15.41 5.17 3.19
N LEU A 139 -16.13 5.00 4.30
CA LEU A 139 -17.33 4.19 4.39
C LEU A 139 -18.42 4.66 3.42
N ASN A 140 -18.66 5.97 3.33
CA ASN A 140 -19.62 6.53 2.37
C ASN A 140 -19.27 6.17 0.92
N GLN A 141 -17.99 6.21 0.54
CA GLN A 141 -17.59 5.82 -0.82
C GLN A 141 -17.70 4.32 -1.04
N LEU A 142 -17.43 3.52 -0.02
CA LEU A 142 -17.51 2.07 -0.12
C LEU A 142 -18.95 1.55 -0.22
N LEU A 143 -19.91 2.20 0.44
CA LEU A 143 -21.33 1.81 0.40
C LEU A 143 -22.03 2.21 -0.91
N VAL A 144 -21.45 3.14 -1.67
CA VAL A 144 -21.99 3.53 -2.98
C VAL A 144 -21.64 2.51 -4.08
N ASP A 145 -20.58 1.73 -3.90
CA ASP A 145 -20.21 0.66 -4.82
C ASP A 145 -20.93 -0.64 -4.42
N ASP A 146 -21.89 -1.10 -5.22
CA ASP A 146 -22.72 -2.28 -4.92
C ASP A 146 -21.90 -3.54 -4.58
N LYS A 147 -20.75 -3.74 -5.25
CA LYS A 147 -19.90 -4.91 -5.02
C LYS A 147 -19.18 -4.82 -3.68
N LEU A 148 -18.78 -3.62 -3.28
CA LEU A 148 -18.10 -3.37 -2.00
C LEU A 148 -19.08 -3.27 -0.84
N ALA A 149 -20.27 -2.70 -1.06
CA ALA A 149 -21.33 -2.56 -0.08
C ALA A 149 -21.69 -3.92 0.53
N ILE A 150 -21.98 -4.93 -0.30
CA ILE A 150 -22.28 -6.30 0.14
C ILE A 150 -21.18 -6.87 1.04
N ARG A 151 -19.91 -6.61 0.70
CA ARG A 151 -18.77 -7.12 1.47
C ARG A 151 -18.65 -6.43 2.83
N ILE A 152 -18.94 -5.14 2.89
CA ILE A 152 -18.71 -4.32 4.09
C ILE A 152 -19.86 -4.42 5.07
N GLU A 153 -21.09 -4.56 4.60
CA GLU A 153 -22.26 -4.76 5.46
C GLU A 153 -22.10 -5.96 6.40
N LYS A 154 -21.38 -7.01 5.97
CA LYS A 154 -21.01 -8.15 6.83
C LYS A 154 -20.24 -7.75 8.08
N TYR A 155 -19.40 -6.71 7.98
CA TYR A 155 -18.51 -6.27 9.05
C TYR A 155 -19.04 -5.06 9.82
N LEU A 156 -20.11 -4.40 9.34
CA LEU A 156 -20.77 -3.31 10.07
C LEU A 156 -21.77 -3.78 11.13
N LYS A 157 -22.23 -5.03 11.05
CA LYS A 157 -23.23 -5.62 11.96
C LYS A 157 -22.62 -6.31 13.18
N GLN A 158 -21.31 -6.14 13.44
CA GLN A 158 -20.59 -6.75 14.56
C GLN A 158 -20.38 -5.78 15.72
#